data_AF-A0A7Z7YSW5-F1
#
_entry.id   AF-A0A7Z7YSW5-F1
#
_cell.length_a   1.000
_cell.length_b   1.000
_cell.length_c   1.000
_cell.angle_alpha   90.00
_cell.angle_beta   90.00
_cell.angle_gamma   90.00
#
_symmetry.space_group_name_H-M   'P 1'
#
loop_
_entity.id
_entity.type
_entity.pdbx_description
1 polymer ?
#
loop_
_entity_poly.entity_id
_entity_poly.type
_entity_poly.pdbx_seq_one_letter_code
_entity_poly.pdbx_strand_id
1 'polypeptide(L)'
;MSKNKNDYEHMLFYFAYKTFITTADEIIEQYGMSRQHHRFLFFINKLPGITIKELLITLEISKQGSHATLRKLKEEGLIVEQTSKQDRR
;
A
#
# COMPACT_ATOMS: atom_id res chain seq x y z
N MET A 1 -26.15 -13.90 -21.78
CA MET A 1 -24.74 -13.86 -21.32
C MET A 1 -24.00 -12.86 -22.19
N SER A 2 -23.67 -11.70 -21.63
CA SER A 2 -22.91 -10.66 -22.34
C SER A 2 -21.52 -11.19 -22.67
N LYS A 3 -21.20 -11.30 -23.96
CA LYS A 3 -19.86 -11.69 -24.44
C LYS A 3 -18.94 -10.50 -24.14
N ASN A 4 -18.01 -10.67 -23.19
CA ASN A 4 -17.08 -9.65 -22.75
C ASN A 4 -16.22 -9.20 -23.94
N LYS A 5 -16.50 -8.00 -24.47
CA LYS A 5 -15.85 -7.49 -25.69
C LYS A 5 -14.43 -6.97 -25.46
N ASN A 6 -13.89 -7.05 -24.24
CA ASN A 6 -12.68 -6.31 -23.85
C ASN A 6 -11.57 -7.10 -23.14
N ASP A 7 -11.61 -8.44 -23.14
CA ASP A 7 -10.59 -9.23 -22.42
C ASP A 7 -9.16 -8.97 -22.93
N TYR A 8 -8.99 -8.71 -24.24
CA TYR A 8 -7.70 -8.33 -24.82
C TYR A 8 -7.24 -6.93 -24.40
N GLU A 9 -8.14 -5.94 -24.37
CA GLU A 9 -7.80 -4.58 -23.93
C GLU A 9 -7.44 -4.54 -22.43
N HIS A 10 -8.18 -5.26 -21.59
CA HIS A 10 -7.85 -5.41 -20.17
C HIS A 10 -6.49 -6.09 -19.98
N MET A 11 -6.16 -7.08 -20.81
CA MET A 11 -4.86 -7.75 -20.79
C MET A 11 -3.72 -6.79 -21.17
N LEU A 12 -3.88 -5.99 -22.22
CA LEU A 12 -2.90 -4.98 -22.60
C LEU A 12 -2.71 -3.94 -21.49
N PHE A 13 -3.81 -3.47 -20.90
CA PHE A 13 -3.74 -2.55 -19.76
C PHE A 13 -3.01 -3.17 -18.57
N TYR A 14 -3.28 -4.44 -18.25
CA TYR A 14 -2.58 -5.17 -17.20
C TYR A 14 -1.07 -5.24 -17.45
N PHE A 15 -0.64 -5.58 -18.68
CA PHE A 15 0.79 -5.66 -19.00
C PHE A 15 1.48 -4.29 -18.99
N ALA A 16 0.82 -3.25 -19.52
CA ALA A 16 1.33 -1.89 -19.48
C ALA A 16 1.47 -1.39 -18.04
N TYR A 17 0.43 -1.58 -17.21
CA TYR A 17 0.46 -1.24 -15.80
C TYR A 17 1.54 -2.01 -15.06
N LYS A 18 1.61 -3.35 -15.23
CA LYS A 18 2.64 -4.20 -14.62
C LYS A 18 4.04 -3.69 -14.96
N THR A 19 4.33 -3.45 -16.24
CA THR A 19 5.64 -2.96 -16.70
C THR A 19 5.98 -1.61 -16.10
N PHE A 20 5.02 -0.69 -16.06
CA PHE A 20 5.20 0.64 -15.47
C PHE A 20 5.62 0.56 -13.99
N ILE A 21 5.13 -0.45 -13.29
CA ILE A 21 5.32 -0.56 -11.87
C ILE A 21 6.47 -1.50 -11.45
N THR A 22 6.98 -2.34 -12.35
CA THR A 22 8.00 -3.36 -12.07
C THR A 22 9.30 -2.75 -11.54
N THR A 23 9.82 -1.68 -12.14
CA THR A 23 11.07 -1.05 -11.67
C THR A 23 10.97 -0.58 -10.21
N ALA A 24 9.81 -0.05 -9.82
CA ALA A 24 9.60 0.35 -8.42
C ALA A 24 9.58 -0.87 -7.49
N ASP A 25 8.92 -1.97 -7.90
CA ASP A 25 8.92 -3.21 -7.11
C ASP A 25 10.31 -3.79 -6.94
N GLU A 26 11.11 -3.84 -8.02
CA GLU A 26 12.50 -4.33 -7.99
C GLU A 26 13.37 -3.52 -7.02
N ILE A 27 13.22 -2.19 -6.99
CA ILE A 27 13.95 -1.33 -6.05
C ILE A 27 13.49 -1.60 -4.63
N ILE A 28 12.19 -1.70 -4.38
CA ILE A 28 11.64 -1.92 -3.03
C ILE A 28 12.03 -3.31 -2.49
N GLU A 29 12.11 -4.31 -3.36
CA GLU A 29 12.50 -5.67 -3.01
C GLU A 29 13.95 -5.75 -2.51
N GLN A 30 14.85 -4.86 -2.98
CA GLN A 30 16.22 -4.75 -2.45
C GLN A 30 16.26 -4.35 -0.97
N TYR A 31 15.21 -3.72 -0.45
CA TYR A 31 15.03 -3.40 0.98
C TYR A 31 14.27 -4.50 1.73
N GLY A 32 14.03 -5.66 1.11
CA GLY A 32 13.23 -6.75 1.65
C GLY A 32 11.75 -6.36 1.86
N MET A 33 11.27 -5.35 1.13
CA MET A 33 9.93 -4.81 1.26
C MET A 33 9.07 -5.17 0.05
N SER A 34 7.78 -4.84 0.14
CA SER A 34 6.81 -5.04 -0.94
C SER A 34 6.16 -3.72 -1.33
N ARG A 35 5.47 -3.71 -2.47
CA ARG A 35 4.63 -2.60 -2.93
C ARG A 35 3.73 -2.01 -1.85
N GLN A 36 3.19 -2.87 -0.97
CA GLN A 36 2.34 -2.42 0.12
C GLN A 36 3.11 -1.51 1.07
N HIS A 37 4.32 -1.89 1.49
CA HIS A 37 5.18 -1.04 2.34
C HIS A 37 5.41 0.33 1.70
N HIS A 38 5.74 0.37 0.41
CA HIS A 38 5.92 1.63 -0.31
C HIS A 38 4.65 2.47 -0.36
N ARG A 39 3.48 1.87 -0.63
CA ARG A 39 2.19 2.60 -0.60
C ARG A 39 1.93 3.20 0.79
N PHE A 40 2.17 2.44 1.86
CA PHE A 40 2.02 2.95 3.23
C PHE A 40 2.94 4.15 3.47
N LEU A 41 4.23 4.04 3.14
CA LEU A 41 5.21 5.14 3.30
C LEU A 41 4.81 6.37 2.49
N PHE A 42 4.37 6.19 1.24
CA PHE A 42 3.94 7.28 0.38
C PHE A 42 2.79 8.07 1.02
N PHE A 43 1.73 7.38 1.45
CA PHE A 43 0.55 8.05 2.02
C PHE A 43 0.83 8.66 3.40
N ILE A 44 1.60 8.00 4.27
CA ILE A 44 2.00 8.55 5.57
C ILE A 44 2.82 9.83 5.38
N ASN A 45 3.74 9.84 4.41
CA ASN A 45 4.55 11.01 4.10
C ASN A 45 3.73 12.16 3.48
N LYS A 46 2.73 11.84 2.65
CA LYS A 46 1.86 12.85 2.02
C LYS A 46 0.75 13.35 2.94
N LEU A 47 0.36 12.58 3.94
CA LEU A 47 -0.68 12.89 4.91
C LEU A 47 -0.15 12.68 6.34
N PRO A 48 0.74 13.57 6.84
CA PRO A 48 1.28 13.44 8.19
C PRO A 48 0.18 13.41 9.24
N GLY A 49 0.24 12.44 10.16
CA GLY A 49 -0.77 12.26 11.20
C GLY A 49 -2.03 11.53 10.75
N ILE A 50 -2.07 10.99 9.52
CA ILE A 50 -3.16 10.11 9.07
C ILE A 50 -3.40 8.98 10.06
N THR A 51 -4.67 8.73 10.40
CA THR A 51 -5.01 7.61 11.27
C THR A 51 -4.85 6.28 10.53
N ILE A 52 -4.61 5.19 11.26
CA ILE A 52 -4.56 3.84 10.67
C ILE A 52 -5.87 3.56 9.91
N LYS A 53 -7.02 3.96 10.46
CA LYS A 53 -8.33 3.75 9.82
C LYS A 53 -8.41 4.43 8.45
N GLU A 54 -8.03 5.70 8.36
CA GLU A 54 -8.04 6.46 7.11
C GLU A 54 -7.07 5.86 6.09
N LEU A 55 -5.85 5.51 6.53
CA LEU A 55 -4.85 4.88 5.67
C LEU A 55 -5.37 3.59 5.03
N LEU A 56 -6.04 2.74 5.81
CA LEU A 56 -6.62 1.49 5.30
C LEU A 56 -7.77 1.71 4.34
N ILE A 57 -8.63 2.70 4.59
CA ILE A 57 -9.71 3.08 3.68
C ILE A 57 -9.13 3.58 2.35
N THR A 58 -8.14 4.49 2.39
CA THR A 58 -7.49 5.03 1.18
C THR A 58 -6.77 3.95 0.38
N LEU A 59 -6.20 2.95 1.05
CA LEU A 59 -5.48 1.87 0.37
C LEU A 59 -6.38 0.71 -0.08
N GLU A 60 -7.64 0.70 0.36
CA GLU A 60 -8.60 -0.40 0.18
C GLU A 60 -8.06 -1.73 0.73
N ILE A 61 -7.42 -1.68 1.91
CA ILE A 61 -6.77 -2.84 2.55
C ILE A 61 -7.47 -3.17 3.87
N SER A 62 -7.63 -4.46 4.16
CA SER A 62 -8.18 -4.92 5.43
C SER A 62 -7.19 -4.69 6.58
N LYS A 63 -7.73 -4.55 7.80
CA LYS A 63 -6.90 -4.43 9.02
C LYS A 63 -5.91 -5.60 9.15
N GLN A 64 -6.36 -6.82 8.88
CA GLN A 64 -5.52 -8.02 8.90
C GLN A 64 -4.36 -7.94 7.89
N GLY A 65 -4.65 -7.55 6.65
CA GLY A 65 -3.64 -7.39 5.60
C GLY A 65 -2.61 -6.29 5.90
N SER A 66 -2.91 -5.37 6.82
CA SER A 66 -2.01 -4.26 7.18
C SER A 66 -1.02 -4.57 8.31
N HIS A 67 -1.32 -5.54 9.18
CA HIS A 67 -0.55 -5.77 10.41
C HIS A 67 0.93 -6.05 10.15
N ALA A 68 1.24 -6.95 9.22
CA ALA A 68 2.62 -7.29 8.89
C ALA A 68 3.38 -6.09 8.31
N THR A 69 2.73 -5.30 7.45
CA THR A 69 3.33 -4.10 6.82
C THR A 69 3.62 -3.02 7.87
N LEU A 70 2.63 -2.64 8.67
CA LEU A 70 2.80 -1.62 9.71
C LEU A 70 3.83 -2.04 10.75
N ARG A 71 3.85 -3.32 11.13
CA ARG A 71 4.84 -3.88 12.05
C ARG A 71 6.25 -3.72 11.49
N LYS A 72 6.50 -4.19 10.27
CA LYS A 72 7.81 -4.08 9.64
C LYS A 72 8.28 -2.63 9.52
N LEU A 73 7.41 -1.72 9.06
CA LEU A 73 7.76 -0.30 8.95
C LEU A 73 8.12 0.35 10.29
N LYS A 74 7.49 -0.07 11.39
CA LYS A 74 7.84 0.38 12.75
C LYS A 74 9.17 -0.23 13.24
N GLU A 75 9.37 -1.53 13.01
CA GLU A 75 10.60 -2.24 13.39
C GLU A 75 11.84 -1.65 12.68
N GLU A 76 11.69 -1.24 11.41
CA GLU A 76 12.73 -0.57 10.61
C GLU A 76 12.85 0.95 10.93
N GLY A 77 12.05 1.48 11.86
CA GLY A 77 12.08 2.89 12.26
C GLY A 77 11.62 3.88 11.18
N LEU A 78 10.92 3.41 10.14
CA LEU A 78 10.46 4.25 9.02
C LEU A 78 9.17 5.01 9.31
N ILE A 79 8.38 4.53 10.27
CA ILE A 79 7.17 5.20 10.74
C ILE A 79 7.10 5.15 12.26
N VAL A 80 6.41 6.12 12.85
CA VAL A 80 6.10 6.15 14.28
C VAL A 80 4.58 6.19 14.45
N GLU A 81 4.07 5.33 15.31
CA GLU A 81 2.67 5.33 15.72
C GLU A 81 2.54 6.11 17.03
N GLN A 82 1.64 7.09 17.05
CA GLN A 82 1.33 7.88 18.24
C GLN A 82 -0.12 7.65 18.63
N THR A 83 -0.36 7.37 19.90
CA THR A 83 -1.73 7.29 20.43
C THR A 83 -2.32 8.70 20.49
N SER A 84 -3.48 8.88 19.88
CA SER A 84 -4.27 10.11 20.00
C SER A 84 -4.59 10.38 21.47
N LYS A 85 -4.39 11.62 21.94
CA LYS A 85 -4.83 12.03 23.30
C LYS A 85 -6.36 11.99 23.47
N GLN A 86 -7.11 12.01 22.36
CA GLN A 86 -8.57 12.05 22.33
C GLN A 86 -9.23 10.69 22.18
N ASP A 87 -8.49 9.64 21.79
CA ASP A 87 -9.06 8.30 21.68
C ASP A 87 -8.05 7.25 22.17
N ARG A 88 -8.30 6.74 23.38
CA ARG A 88 -7.50 5.70 24.07
C ARG A 88 -8.06 4.31 23.75
N ARG A 89 -8.18 3.94 22.47
CA ARG A 89 -8.65 2.62 22.05
C ARG A 89 -7.75 1.99 21.01
#